data_AF-A0A4Z0N5E6-F1
#
_entry.id   AF-A0A4Z0N5E6-F1
#
_cell.length_a   1.000
_cell.length_b   1.000
_cell.length_c   1.000
_cell.angle_alpha   90.00
_cell.angle_beta   90.00
_cell.angle_gamma   90.00
#
_symmetry.space_group_name_H-M   'P 1'
#
loop_
_entity.id
_entity.type
_entity.pdbx_description
1 polymer ?
#
loop_
_entity_poly.entity_id
_entity_poly.type
_entity_poly.pdbx_seq_one_letter_code
_entity_poly.pdbx_strand_id
1 'polypeptide(L)'
;MVGHESGLLPRMGLAQVVADNTPEQRLWNDALSTASRFELLKQRAHDLSVGYRDHVESLIRAGVADGSFVCANPRISAWRVILILDGLVPMVHVLGLIAPLEIPSIVGPVVENELGMEAGSFTELGVLVAPRGAGPQCYPSRRVRHRDRSASSTAGSRSGNTSPVISRCRIRSR
;
A
#
# COMPACT_ATOMS: atom_id res chain seq x y z
N MET A 1 -31.39 22.09 -9.29
CA MET A 1 -30.27 22.03 -8.32
C MET A 1 -30.52 20.92 -7.32
N VAL A 2 -30.23 19.66 -7.67
CA VAL A 2 -29.83 18.55 -6.78
C VAL A 2 -29.30 17.47 -7.74
N GLY A 3 -28.02 17.14 -7.64
CA GLY A 3 -27.38 16.13 -8.50
C GLY A 3 -25.93 15.82 -8.14
N HIS A 4 -25.40 16.41 -7.07
CA HIS A 4 -23.99 16.26 -6.70
C HIS A 4 -23.74 15.13 -5.68
N GLU A 5 -24.78 14.59 -5.03
CA GLU A 5 -24.62 13.60 -3.96
C GLU A 5 -24.52 12.15 -4.47
N SER A 6 -25.15 11.81 -5.60
CA SER A 6 -25.14 10.43 -6.12
C SER A 6 -23.75 9.99 -6.61
N GLY A 7 -23.04 10.88 -7.30
CA GLY A 7 -21.68 10.59 -7.83
C GLY A 7 -20.58 10.54 -6.76
N LEU A 8 -20.86 10.98 -5.53
CA LEU A 8 -19.93 10.85 -4.41
C LEU A 8 -19.88 9.40 -3.90
N LEU A 9 -20.95 8.61 -4.04
CA LEU A 9 -21.00 7.26 -3.47
C LEU A 9 -20.00 6.28 -4.14
N PRO A 10 -19.90 6.17 -5.48
CA PRO A 10 -18.92 5.29 -6.11
C PRO A 10 -17.48 5.78 -5.92
N ARG A 11 -17.27 7.10 -6.03
CA ARG A 11 -15.97 7.74 -5.82
C ARG A 11 -15.45 7.51 -4.41
N MET A 12 -16.32 7.74 -3.40
CA MET A 12 -15.99 7.52 -1.99
C MET A 12 -15.74 6.04 -1.69
N GLY A 13 -16.58 5.14 -2.22
CA GLY A 13 -16.37 3.70 -2.05
C GLY A 13 -15.03 3.24 -2.61
N LEU A 14 -14.66 3.71 -3.80
CA LEU A 14 -13.35 3.38 -4.38
C LEU A 14 -12.19 4.03 -3.62
N ALA A 15 -12.35 5.27 -3.13
CA ALA A 15 -11.37 5.92 -2.27
C ALA A 15 -11.16 5.16 -0.95
N GLN A 16 -12.22 4.59 -0.37
CA GLN A 16 -12.12 3.74 0.81
C GLN A 16 -11.33 2.45 0.52
N VAL A 17 -11.57 1.80 -0.62
CA VAL A 17 -10.76 0.64 -1.07
C VAL A 17 -9.27 0.98 -1.12
N VAL A 18 -8.91 2.18 -1.59
CA VAL A 18 -7.52 2.65 -1.61
C VAL A 18 -7.00 2.95 -0.20
N ALA A 19 -7.82 3.57 0.65
CA ALA A 19 -7.46 3.91 2.02
C ALA A 19 -7.30 2.68 2.94
N ASP A 20 -7.98 1.57 2.62
CA ASP A 20 -7.88 0.28 3.32
C ASP A 20 -6.56 -0.46 3.02
N ASN A 21 -5.53 0.24 2.53
CA ASN A 21 -4.18 -0.30 2.38
C ASN A 21 -3.47 -0.43 3.74
N THR A 22 -3.82 -1.45 4.52
CA THR A 22 -3.37 -1.60 5.91
C THR A 22 -2.26 -2.65 6.09
N PRO A 23 -1.52 -2.63 7.21
CA PRO A 23 -0.50 -3.64 7.51
C PRO A 23 -1.00 -5.09 7.53
N GLU A 24 -2.28 -5.32 7.81
CA GLU A 24 -2.92 -6.65 7.84
C GLU A 24 -2.91 -7.31 6.46
N GLN A 25 -2.86 -6.53 5.38
CA GLN A 25 -2.78 -7.03 4.01
C GLN A 25 -1.48 -7.80 3.71
N ARG A 26 -0.46 -7.73 4.57
CA ARG A 26 0.69 -8.65 4.48
C ARG A 26 0.27 -10.12 4.54
N LEU A 27 -0.77 -10.44 5.31
CA LEU A 27 -1.28 -11.81 5.41
C LEU A 27 -1.80 -12.31 4.04
N TRP A 28 -2.38 -11.41 3.25
CA TRP A 28 -2.83 -11.74 1.90
C TRP A 28 -1.64 -12.08 0.99
N ASN A 29 -0.54 -11.32 1.06
CA ASN A 29 0.68 -11.62 0.31
C ASN A 29 1.28 -12.98 0.71
N ASP A 30 1.31 -13.31 2.00
CA ASP A 30 1.76 -14.62 2.48
C ASP A 30 0.85 -15.74 1.96
N ALA A 31 -0.47 -15.52 1.97
CA ALA A 31 -1.45 -16.47 1.46
C ALA A 31 -1.27 -16.72 -0.05
N LEU A 32 -1.10 -15.67 -0.86
CA LEU A 32 -0.86 -15.77 -2.29
C LEU A 32 0.44 -16.51 -2.62
N SER A 33 1.53 -16.19 -1.91
CA SER A 33 2.80 -16.91 -2.06
C SER A 33 2.67 -18.39 -1.72
N THR A 34 1.93 -18.69 -0.64
CA THR A 34 1.73 -20.04 -0.13
C THR A 34 0.79 -20.86 -1.01
N ALA A 35 -0.23 -20.24 -1.63
CA ALA A 35 -1.24 -20.88 -2.47
C ALA A 35 -0.64 -21.71 -3.62
N SER A 36 0.53 -21.34 -4.13
CA SER A 36 1.25 -22.11 -5.17
C SER A 36 1.57 -23.56 -4.77
N ARG A 37 1.53 -23.88 -3.47
CA ARG A 37 1.92 -25.18 -2.90
C ARG A 37 0.76 -25.93 -2.24
N PHE A 38 -0.41 -25.30 -2.09
CA PHE A 38 -1.55 -25.87 -1.35
C PHE A 38 -2.86 -25.60 -2.09
N GLU A 39 -3.43 -26.65 -2.70
CA GLU A 39 -4.58 -26.50 -3.60
C GLU A 39 -5.84 -25.95 -2.90
N LEU A 40 -6.11 -26.37 -1.65
CA LEU A 40 -7.23 -25.83 -0.90
C LEU A 40 -7.07 -24.31 -0.64
N LEU A 41 -5.85 -23.87 -0.33
CA LEU A 41 -5.57 -22.45 -0.15
C LEU A 41 -5.67 -21.69 -1.48
N LYS A 42 -5.18 -22.28 -2.58
CA LYS A 42 -5.29 -21.72 -3.92
C LYS A 42 -6.74 -21.50 -4.33
N GLN A 43 -7.62 -22.48 -4.09
CA GLN A 43 -9.05 -22.33 -4.37
C GLN A 43 -9.67 -21.20 -3.54
N ARG A 44 -9.37 -21.14 -2.24
CA ARG A 44 -9.87 -20.07 -1.37
C ARG A 44 -9.35 -18.69 -1.77
N ALA A 45 -8.06 -18.57 -2.08
CA ALA A 45 -7.47 -17.33 -2.55
C ALA A 45 -8.08 -16.92 -3.91
N HIS A 46 -8.29 -17.87 -4.83
CA HIS A 46 -8.98 -17.60 -6.08
C HIS A 46 -10.38 -17.01 -5.85
N ASP A 47 -11.20 -17.65 -5.02
CA ASP A 47 -12.58 -17.21 -4.76
C ASP A 47 -12.62 -15.81 -4.11
N LEU A 48 -11.72 -15.55 -3.17
CA LEU A 48 -11.57 -14.22 -2.56
C LEU A 48 -11.11 -13.17 -3.56
N SER A 49 -10.15 -13.48 -4.42
CA SER A 49 -9.68 -12.58 -5.48
C SER A 49 -10.81 -12.23 -6.46
N VAL A 50 -11.65 -13.20 -6.83
CA VAL A 50 -12.82 -12.96 -7.67
C VAL A 50 -13.82 -12.06 -6.95
N GLY A 51 -14.15 -12.35 -5.69
CA GLY A 51 -15.06 -11.53 -4.91
C GLY A 51 -14.58 -10.08 -4.72
N TYR A 52 -13.29 -9.90 -4.46
CA TYR A 52 -12.69 -8.57 -4.35
C TYR A 52 -12.73 -7.81 -5.68
N ARG A 53 -12.39 -8.48 -6.79
CA ARG A 53 -12.54 -7.91 -8.14
C ARG A 53 -13.98 -7.50 -8.45
N ASP A 54 -14.94 -8.36 -8.14
CA ASP A 54 -16.36 -8.10 -8.36
C ASP A 54 -16.84 -6.88 -7.56
N HIS A 55 -16.37 -6.74 -6.32
CA HIS A 55 -16.66 -5.57 -5.50
C HIS A 55 -16.13 -4.28 -6.15
N VAL A 56 -14.84 -4.23 -6.52
CA VAL A 56 -14.25 -3.04 -7.18
C VAL A 56 -14.92 -2.76 -8.53
N GLU A 57 -15.18 -3.79 -9.32
CA GLU A 57 -15.90 -3.68 -10.60
C GLU A 57 -17.31 -3.09 -10.40
N SER A 58 -18.02 -3.49 -9.34
CA SER A 58 -19.35 -2.96 -9.04
C SER A 58 -19.35 -1.47 -8.74
N LEU A 59 -18.33 -0.97 -8.02
CA LEU A 59 -18.15 0.45 -7.75
C LEU A 59 -17.89 1.23 -9.05
N ILE A 60 -17.01 0.70 -9.92
CA ILE A 60 -16.73 1.32 -11.22
C ILE A 60 -17.99 1.34 -12.10
N ARG A 61 -18.75 0.24 -12.14
CA ARG A 61 -20.00 0.17 -12.91
C ARG A 61 -21.05 1.15 -12.39
N ALA A 62 -21.18 1.27 -11.07
CA ALA A 62 -22.08 2.25 -10.46
C ALA A 62 -21.70 3.68 -10.88
N GLY A 63 -20.40 4.01 -10.85
CA GLY A 63 -19.95 5.33 -11.27
C GLY A 63 -20.04 5.60 -12.79
N VAL A 64 -19.95 4.56 -13.63
CA VAL A 64 -20.28 4.71 -15.06
C VAL A 64 -21.78 4.96 -15.24
N ALA A 65 -22.63 4.25 -14.49
CA ALA A 65 -24.08 4.37 -14.61
C ALA A 65 -24.61 5.74 -14.13
N ASP A 66 -23.98 6.34 -13.12
CA ASP A 66 -24.35 7.68 -12.62
C ASP A 66 -23.60 8.84 -13.30
N GLY A 67 -22.70 8.52 -14.23
CA GLY A 67 -21.91 9.50 -14.99
C GLY A 67 -20.71 10.09 -14.25
N SER A 68 -20.37 9.59 -13.06
CA SER A 68 -19.18 10.01 -12.32
C SER A 68 -17.87 9.47 -12.89
N PHE A 69 -17.92 8.41 -13.70
CA PHE A 69 -16.78 7.80 -14.41
C PHE A 69 -17.03 7.63 -15.91
N VAL A 70 -15.95 7.69 -16.68
CA VAL A 70 -15.88 7.25 -18.08
C VAL A 70 -14.92 6.07 -18.16
N CYS A 71 -15.47 4.86 -18.27
CA CYS A 71 -14.66 3.63 -18.31
C CYS A 71 -15.21 2.65 -19.36
N ALA A 72 -14.38 2.30 -20.35
CA ALA A 72 -14.77 1.39 -21.42
C ALA A 72 -14.85 -0.07 -20.96
N ASN A 73 -14.03 -0.48 -19.98
CA ASN A 73 -13.99 -1.85 -19.50
C ASN A 73 -13.83 -1.90 -17.96
N PRO A 74 -14.94 -1.80 -17.21
CA PRO A 74 -14.92 -1.81 -15.75
C PRO A 74 -14.18 -2.99 -15.13
N ARG A 75 -14.29 -4.18 -15.74
CA ARG A 75 -13.64 -5.40 -15.25
C ARG A 75 -12.11 -5.33 -15.36
N ILE A 76 -11.59 -4.80 -16.47
CA ILE A 76 -10.14 -4.68 -16.66
C ILE A 76 -9.59 -3.53 -15.81
N SER A 77 -10.30 -2.41 -15.72
CA SER A 77 -9.91 -1.31 -14.83
C SER A 77 -9.92 -1.73 -13.36
N ALA A 78 -10.89 -2.54 -12.91
CA ALA A 78 -10.88 -3.12 -11.57
C ALA A 78 -9.59 -3.91 -11.29
N TRP A 79 -9.16 -4.76 -12.22
CA TRP A 79 -7.89 -5.48 -12.07
C TRP A 79 -6.69 -4.56 -12.01
N ARG A 80 -6.64 -3.51 -12.83
CA ARG A 80 -5.52 -2.55 -12.81
C ARG A 80 -5.42 -1.83 -11.47
N VAL A 81 -6.57 -1.41 -10.92
CA VAL A 81 -6.63 -0.80 -9.58
C VAL A 81 -6.19 -1.79 -8.50
N ILE A 82 -6.66 -3.04 -8.55
CA ILE A 82 -6.25 -4.06 -7.58
C ILE A 82 -4.75 -4.35 -7.66
N LEU A 83 -4.21 -4.49 -8.87
CA LEU A 83 -2.79 -4.81 -9.06
C LEU A 83 -1.86 -3.71 -8.54
N ILE A 84 -2.23 -2.43 -8.68
CA ILE A 84 -1.43 -1.35 -8.07
C ILE A 84 -1.53 -1.37 -6.55
N LEU A 85 -2.72 -1.63 -5.98
CA LEU A 85 -2.90 -1.70 -4.52
C LEU A 85 -2.12 -2.87 -3.91
N ASP A 86 -2.23 -4.07 -4.48
CA ASP A 86 -1.51 -5.26 -4.01
C ASP A 86 0.00 -5.07 -4.16
N GLY A 87 0.45 -4.42 -5.24
CA GLY A 87 1.85 -4.06 -5.45
C GLY A 87 2.41 -3.05 -4.44
N LEU A 88 1.55 -2.20 -3.87
CA LEU A 88 1.96 -1.23 -2.84
C LEU A 88 2.16 -1.88 -1.47
N VAL A 89 1.42 -2.93 -1.13
CA VAL A 89 1.52 -3.59 0.19
C VAL A 89 2.96 -3.98 0.55
N PRO A 90 3.76 -4.68 -0.28
CA PRO A 90 5.15 -4.98 0.08
C PRO A 90 6.03 -3.73 0.13
N MET A 91 5.79 -2.73 -0.72
CA MET A 91 6.60 -1.51 -0.75
C MET A 91 6.37 -0.64 0.49
N VAL A 92 5.12 -0.54 0.96
CA VAL A 92 4.72 0.25 2.12
C VAL A 92 4.94 -0.52 3.42
N HIS A 93 4.41 -1.75 3.52
CA HIS A 93 4.25 -2.45 4.80
C HIS A 93 5.31 -3.51 5.09
N VAL A 94 6.13 -3.88 4.10
CA VAL A 94 7.24 -4.85 4.28
C VAL A 94 8.61 -4.15 4.17
N LEU A 95 8.83 -3.39 3.10
CA LEU A 95 10.12 -2.74 2.84
C LEU A 95 10.19 -1.30 3.38
N GLY A 96 9.04 -0.65 3.59
CA GLY A 96 8.98 0.74 4.05
C GLY A 96 9.63 1.74 3.08
N LEU A 97 9.60 1.44 1.78
CA LEU A 97 10.16 2.29 0.72
C LEU A 97 9.19 3.40 0.29
N ILE A 98 7.91 3.22 0.58
CA ILE A 98 6.84 4.18 0.29
C ILE A 98 6.13 4.47 1.61
N ALA A 99 6.02 5.75 1.97
CA ALA A 99 5.28 6.15 3.15
C ALA A 99 3.77 6.00 2.90
N PRO A 100 2.96 5.62 3.91
CA PRO A 100 1.50 5.50 3.76
C PRO A 100 0.82 6.75 3.20
N LEU A 101 1.36 7.94 3.54
CA LEU A 101 0.86 9.23 3.04
C LEU A 101 1.09 9.45 1.53
N GLU A 102 1.98 8.68 0.91
CA GLU A 102 2.29 8.79 -0.53
C GLU A 102 1.34 7.94 -1.38
N ILE A 103 0.57 7.02 -0.77
CA ILE A 103 -0.35 6.11 -1.48
C ILE A 103 -1.35 6.88 -2.35
N PRO A 104 -2.07 7.92 -1.88
CA PRO A 104 -3.00 8.65 -2.73
C PRO A 104 -2.34 9.29 -3.95
N SER A 105 -1.12 9.82 -3.80
CA SER A 105 -0.38 10.45 -4.90
C SER A 105 0.12 9.43 -5.95
N ILE A 106 0.29 8.17 -5.56
CA ILE A 106 0.69 7.08 -6.47
C ILE A 106 -0.52 6.47 -7.17
N VAL A 107 -1.59 6.18 -6.41
CA VAL A 107 -2.78 5.50 -6.92
C VAL A 107 -3.71 6.45 -7.66
N GLY A 108 -3.83 7.69 -7.18
CA GLY A 108 -4.80 8.67 -7.68
C GLY A 108 -4.70 8.91 -9.18
N PRO A 109 -3.53 9.26 -9.74
CA PRO A 109 -3.38 9.47 -11.17
C PRO A 109 -3.72 8.24 -12.02
N VAL A 110 -3.50 7.03 -11.49
CA VAL A 110 -3.84 5.77 -12.19
C VAL A 110 -5.35 5.59 -12.23
N VAL A 111 -6.04 5.80 -11.11
CA VAL A 111 -7.51 5.73 -11.04
C VAL A 111 -8.15 6.80 -11.90
N GLU A 112 -7.67 8.04 -11.83
CA GLU A 112 -8.21 9.16 -12.62
C GLU A 112 -8.12 8.88 -14.12
N ASN A 113 -6.98 8.37 -14.58
CA ASN A 113 -6.78 8.00 -15.98
C ASN A 113 -7.64 6.80 -16.41
N GLU A 114 -7.74 5.76 -15.58
CA GLU A 114 -8.56 4.58 -15.89
C GLU A 114 -10.07 4.88 -15.95
N LEU A 115 -10.53 5.87 -15.18
CA LEU A 115 -11.94 6.19 -15.00
C LEU A 115 -12.35 7.52 -15.65
N GLY A 116 -11.46 8.14 -16.44
CA GLY A 116 -11.74 9.38 -17.15
C GLY A 116 -12.13 10.55 -16.24
N MET A 117 -11.51 10.63 -15.07
CA MET A 117 -11.76 11.70 -14.09
C MET A 117 -10.87 12.91 -14.37
N GLU A 118 -11.25 14.05 -13.80
CA GLU A 118 -10.37 15.22 -13.77
C GLU A 118 -9.12 14.92 -12.94
N ALA A 119 -7.95 15.33 -13.43
CA ALA A 119 -6.69 15.15 -12.74
C ALA A 119 -6.73 15.80 -11.35
N GLY A 120 -6.27 15.08 -10.33
CA GLY A 120 -6.28 15.50 -8.93
C GLY A 120 -7.58 15.22 -8.18
N SER A 121 -8.72 15.05 -8.87
CA SER A 121 -10.03 14.93 -8.20
C SER A 121 -10.18 13.67 -7.33
N PHE A 122 -9.57 12.55 -7.72
CA PHE A 122 -9.55 11.34 -6.89
C PHE A 122 -8.41 11.38 -5.89
N THR A 123 -7.26 11.95 -6.29
CA THR A 123 -6.07 12.09 -5.45
C THR A 123 -6.40 12.86 -4.17
N GLU A 124 -7.08 14.01 -4.29
CA GLU A 124 -7.53 14.82 -3.16
C GLU A 124 -8.49 14.05 -2.25
N LEU A 125 -9.43 13.31 -2.84
CA LEU A 125 -10.35 12.46 -2.07
C LEU A 125 -9.61 11.35 -1.32
N GLY A 126 -8.63 10.71 -1.96
CA GLY A 126 -7.80 9.69 -1.34
C GLY A 126 -7.02 10.23 -0.14
N VAL A 127 -6.51 11.46 -0.21
CA VAL A 127 -5.86 12.14 0.93
C VAL A 127 -6.85 12.42 2.07
N LEU A 128 -8.11 12.76 1.75
CA LEU A 128 -9.14 13.02 2.76
C LEU A 128 -9.55 11.75 3.51
N VAL A 129 -9.65 10.62 2.82
CA VAL A 129 -10.08 9.32 3.38
C VAL A 129 -8.91 8.53 3.97
N ALA A 130 -7.67 8.81 3.56
CA ALA A 130 -6.49 8.14 4.08
C ALA A 130 -6.45 8.21 5.62
N PRO A 131 -6.16 7.08 6.30
CA PRO A 131 -6.14 7.04 7.75
C PRO A 131 -5.13 8.05 8.30
N ARG A 132 -5.64 9.06 9.02
CA ARG A 132 -4.82 10.08 9.69
C ARG A 132 -4.16 9.47 10.93
N GLY A 133 -3.07 8.75 10.70
CA GLY A 133 -2.11 8.39 11.73
C GLY A 133 -2.15 6.93 12.19
N ALA A 134 -1.15 6.17 11.74
CA ALA A 134 -0.17 5.64 12.67
C ALA A 134 1.18 6.24 12.25
N GLY A 135 1.89 6.91 13.16
CA GLY A 135 3.24 7.41 12.87
C GLY A 135 4.13 6.28 12.33
N PRO A 136 5.27 6.58 11.68
CA PRO A 136 6.14 5.56 11.13
C PRO A 136 6.42 4.53 12.22
N GLN A 137 5.93 3.30 12.04
CA GLN A 137 6.41 2.18 12.82
C GLN A 137 7.88 2.07 12.44
N CYS A 138 8.71 2.59 13.33
CA CYS A 138 10.14 2.54 13.23
C CYS A 138 10.51 1.06 13.32
N TYR A 139 10.46 0.36 12.19
CA TYR A 139 11.00 -0.98 12.09
C TYR A 139 12.49 -0.84 12.40
N PRO A 140 13.00 -1.45 13.48
CA PRO A 140 14.41 -1.42 13.74
C PRO A 140 15.06 -2.10 12.54
N SER A 141 15.77 -1.31 11.72
CA SER A 141 16.62 -1.85 10.68
C SER A 141 17.56 -2.83 11.37
N ARG A 142 17.35 -4.13 11.16
CA ARG A 142 18.29 -5.16 11.58
C ARG A 142 19.59 -4.79 10.91
N ARG A 143 20.52 -4.19 11.64
CA ARG A 143 21.93 -4.19 11.26
C ARG A 143 22.29 -5.66 11.10
N VAL A 144 22.34 -6.13 9.87
CA VAL A 144 23.02 -7.37 9.53
C VAL A 144 24.46 -7.11 9.94
N ARG A 145 24.84 -7.60 11.13
CA ARG A 145 26.24 -7.65 11.51
C ARG A 145 26.85 -8.65 10.54
N HIS A 146 27.54 -8.15 9.51
CA HIS A 146 28.53 -8.94 8.82
C HIS A 146 29.50 -9.42 9.90
N ARG A 147 29.42 -10.73 10.20
CA ARG A 147 30.35 -11.38 11.11
C ARG A 147 31.61 -11.57 10.28
N ASP A 148 32.52 -10.60 10.37
CA ASP A 148 33.85 -10.72 9.80
C ASP A 148 34.49 -11.98 10.37
N ARG A 149 34.62 -12.98 9.51
CA ARG A 149 35.28 -14.24 9.80
C ARG A 149 36.74 -14.08 9.36
N SER A 150 37.49 -13.27 10.09
CA SER A 150 38.94 -13.16 9.92
C SER A 150 39.62 -13.91 11.05
N ALA A 151 40.36 -14.94 10.66
CA ALA A 151 41.09 -15.85 11.50
C ALA A 151 42.22 -15.14 12.28
N SER A 152 42.39 -15.56 13.54
CA SER A 152 43.63 -15.68 14.32
C SER A 152 44.86 -14.83 13.93
N SER A 153 45.34 -13.97 14.84
CA SER A 153 46.66 -14.13 15.48
C SER A 153 46.98 -13.02 16.50
N THR A 154 47.42 -13.46 17.71
CA THR A 154 48.38 -12.85 18.65
C THR A 154 48.16 -11.46 19.30
N ALA A 155 47.92 -11.52 20.62
CA ALA A 155 48.60 -10.83 21.73
C ALA A 155 48.66 -9.29 21.79
N GLY A 156 48.10 -8.70 22.87
CA GLY A 156 48.53 -7.38 23.35
C GLY A 156 47.51 -6.56 24.15
N SER A 157 47.56 -6.67 25.49
CA SER A 157 47.40 -5.60 26.49
C SER A 157 46.27 -4.53 26.44
N ARG A 158 45.43 -4.59 27.50
CA ARG A 158 44.87 -3.53 28.38
C ARG A 158 43.97 -2.39 27.84
N SER A 159 42.97 -2.15 28.72
CA SER A 159 42.28 -0.89 29.04
C SER A 159 40.92 -0.67 28.38
N GLY A 160 39.89 -0.68 29.23
CA GLY A 160 38.49 -0.54 28.85
C GLY A 160 38.09 0.88 28.48
N ASN A 161 37.06 0.98 27.63
CA ASN A 161 35.99 1.96 27.76
C ASN A 161 34.85 1.56 26.81
N THR A 162 33.82 0.88 27.31
CA THR A 162 32.56 0.67 26.58
C THR A 162 31.63 1.82 26.90
N SER A 163 31.56 2.81 26.01
CA SER A 163 30.44 3.75 25.94
C SER A 163 29.86 3.69 24.52
N PRO A 164 28.57 3.39 24.35
CA PRO A 164 27.93 3.51 23.05
C PRO A 164 27.75 5.00 22.73
N VAL A 165 28.28 5.44 21.60
CA VAL A 165 27.99 6.76 21.02
C VAL A 165 26.52 6.77 20.59
N ILE A 166 25.67 7.41 21.39
CA ILE A 166 24.31 7.79 20.99
C ILE A 166 24.45 8.89 19.94
N SER A 167 24.30 8.54 18.67
CA SER A 167 24.18 9.52 17.60
C SER A 167 22.82 10.23 17.74
N ARG A 168 22.82 11.42 18.34
CA ARG A 168 21.64 12.30 18.38
C ARG A 168 21.36 12.80 16.97
N CYS A 169 20.22 12.39 16.41
CA CYS A 169 19.67 12.98 15.19
C CYS A 169 19.34 14.46 15.47
N ARG A 170 20.06 15.37 14.81
CA ARG A 170 19.86 16.82 14.93
C ARG A 170 18.92 17.24 13.81
N ILE A 171 17.66 17.48 14.14
CA ILE A 171 16.69 18.14 13.25
C ILE A 171 17.23 19.56 13.00
N ARG A 172 17.51 19.89 11.73
CA ARG A 172 17.70 21.27 11.29
C ARG A 172 16.51 21.64 10.42
N SER A 173 15.69 22.53 10.95
CA SER A 173 14.69 23.29 10.20
C SER A 173 15.40 24.36 9.39
N ARG A 174 15.14 24.42 8.09
CA ARG A 174 14.88 25.65 7.34
C ARG A 174 13.95 25.31 6.18
#